data_AF-A0A8D1N2F2-F1
#
_entry.id   AF-A0A8D1N2F2-F1
#
_cell.length_a   1.000
_cell.length_b   1.000
_cell.length_c   1.000
_cell.angle_alpha   90.00
_cell.angle_beta   90.00
_cell.angle_gamma   90.00
#
_symmetry.space_group_name_H-M   'P 1'
#
loop_
_entity.id
_entity.type
_entity.pdbx_description
1 polymer ?
#
loop_
_entity_poly.entity_id
_entity_poly.type
_entity_poly.pdbx_seq_one_letter_code
_entity_poly.pdbx_strand_id
1 'polypeptide(L)' 'AQHRAWRIRSMTHLRLLAGTLSDTCQVEPHARVNCGFSGITAEQCEKKGCCFDTKVTGVPWCFNPVAVDDPTDNEKIPP' A
#
# COMPACT_ATOMS: atom_id res chain seq x y z
N ALA A 1 4.13 28.77 41.55
CA ALA A 1 4.78 27.44 41.52
C ALA A 1 3.71 26.36 41.36
N GLN A 2 3.56 25.81 40.16
CA GLN A 2 2.86 24.54 39.91
C GLN A 2 3.63 23.80 38.81
N HIS A 3 4.64 23.05 39.24
CA HIS A 3 5.43 22.17 38.40
C HIS A 3 4.74 20.81 38.28
N ARG A 4 4.28 20.46 37.08
CA ARG A 4 4.13 19.09 36.56
C ARG A 4 4.36 19.17 35.04
N ALA A 5 5.59 19.34 34.57
CA ALA A 5 6.50 18.25 34.25
C ALA A 5 5.85 17.11 33.43
N TRP A 6 5.62 17.34 32.13
CA TRP A 6 6.00 16.34 31.15
C TRP A 6 6.78 17.00 30.01
N ARG A 7 7.86 16.32 29.67
CA ARG A 7 9.03 16.80 28.97
C ARG A 7 8.73 17.08 27.50
N ILE A 8 9.45 18.06 26.97
CA ILE A 8 9.74 18.22 25.55
C ILE A 8 10.25 16.86 25.00
N ARG A 9 9.46 16.19 24.15
CA ARG A 9 9.97 15.30 23.09
C ARG A 9 9.47 15.91 21.79
N SER A 10 10.25 16.84 21.26
CA SER A 10 11.19 16.55 20.17
C SER A 10 10.46 16.48 18.83
N MET A 11 10.78 17.45 17.99
CA MET A 11 10.44 17.55 16.58
C MET A 11 10.71 16.23 15.85
N THR A 12 9.71 15.39 15.61
CA THR A 12 9.71 14.34 14.55
C THR A 12 8.37 13.58 14.55
N HIS A 13 7.30 14.16 14.02
CA HIS A 13 6.36 13.35 13.20
C HIS A 13 6.89 13.27 11.77
N LEU A 14 8.20 13.03 11.65
CA LEU A 14 8.83 12.77 10.38
C LEU A 14 8.54 11.31 10.03
N ARG A 15 7.63 11.16 9.06
CA ARG A 15 7.55 10.05 8.09
C ARG A 15 7.34 8.66 8.67
N LEU A 16 6.09 8.19 8.64
CA LEU A 16 5.83 6.76 8.39
C LEU A 16 4.58 6.56 7.53
N LEU A 17 4.49 7.32 6.42
CA LEU A 17 3.51 7.06 5.34
C LEU A 17 4.19 6.44 4.10
N ALA A 18 5.37 5.85 4.28
CA ALA A 18 6.19 5.32 3.19
C ALA A 18 6.47 3.82 3.34
N GLY A 19 5.64 3.11 4.11
CA GLY A 19 5.89 1.72 4.50
C GLY A 19 4.73 0.74 4.32
N THR A 20 3.63 1.09 3.64
CA THR A 20 2.46 0.19 3.51
C THR A 20 2.07 -0.15 2.07
N LEU A 21 2.61 0.51 1.05
CA LEU A 21 2.25 0.21 -0.36
C LEU A 21 2.86 -1.12 -0.87
N SER A 22 4.01 -1.55 -0.34
CA SER A 22 4.71 -2.73 -0.88
C SER A 22 3.94 -4.03 -0.68
N ASP A 23 3.36 -4.24 0.50
CA ASP A 23 2.55 -5.44 0.78
C ASP A 23 1.24 -5.44 -0.01
N THR A 24 0.70 -4.25 -0.30
CA THR A 24 -0.54 -4.11 -1.06
C THR A 24 -0.42 -4.52 -2.53
N CYS A 25 0.81 -4.69 -3.05
CA CYS A 25 1.05 -5.09 -4.43
C CYS A 25 1.23 -6.61 -4.64
N GLN A 26 1.16 -7.42 -3.58
CA GLN A 26 1.24 -8.88 -3.67
C GLN A 26 -0.12 -9.48 -4.06
N VAL A 27 -0.51 -9.30 -5.32
CA VAL A 27 -1.77 -9.82 -5.89
C VAL A 27 -1.49 -10.96 -6.86
N GLU A 28 -2.21 -12.09 -6.71
CA GLU A 28 -2.13 -13.21 -7.64
C GLU A 28 -2.41 -12.72 -9.08
N PRO A 29 -1.57 -13.06 -10.08
CA PRO A 29 -1.66 -12.55 -11.44
C PRO A 29 -3.05 -12.55 -12.08
N HIS A 30 -3.83 -13.62 -11.93
CA HIS A 30 -5.16 -13.75 -12.53
C HIS A 30 -6.25 -13.03 -11.72
N ALA A 31 -6.02 -12.79 -10.43
CA ALA A 31 -6.87 -11.98 -9.56
C ALA A 31 -6.64 -10.46 -9.72
N ARG A 32 -5.64 -10.05 -10.51
CA ARG A 32 -5.33 -8.62 -10.74
C ARG A 32 -6.49 -7.90 -11.43
N VAL A 33 -6.93 -6.80 -10.83
CA VAL A 33 -7.90 -5.89 -11.43
C VAL A 33 -7.15 -4.78 -12.14
N ASN A 34 -7.42 -4.59 -13.43
CA ASN A 34 -6.74 -3.59 -14.27
C ASN A 34 -6.95 -2.16 -13.73
N CYS A 35 -5.86 -1.42 -13.56
CA CYS A 35 -5.84 0.00 -13.14
C CYS A 35 -5.29 0.96 -14.22
N GLY A 36 -4.88 0.43 -15.38
CA GLY A 36 -4.19 1.18 -16.43
C GLY A 36 -4.78 0.97 -17.81
N PHE A 37 -3.96 1.28 -18.82
CA PHE A 37 -4.24 0.97 -20.22
C PHE A 37 -3.11 0.09 -20.78
N SER A 38 -3.35 -0.59 -21.89
CA SER A 38 -2.34 -1.43 -22.54
C SER A 38 -1.12 -0.61 -22.96
N GLY A 39 0.07 -1.03 -22.55
CA GLY A 39 1.32 -0.30 -22.84
C GLY A 39 1.62 0.86 -21.89
N ILE A 40 0.87 1.01 -20.79
CA ILE A 40 1.21 1.94 -19.71
C ILE A 40 2.62 1.66 -19.16
N THR A 41 3.37 2.72 -18.85
CA THR A 41 4.70 2.57 -18.22
C THR A 41 4.57 2.33 -16.72
N ALA A 42 5.61 1.77 -16.09
CA ALA A 42 5.66 1.59 -14.64
C ALA A 42 5.39 2.91 -13.90
N GLU A 43 6.08 3.97 -14.30
CA GLU A 43 5.93 5.31 -13.70
C GLU A 43 4.51 5.86 -13.84
N GLN A 44 3.86 5.67 -15.00
CA GLN A 44 2.47 6.10 -15.20
C GLN A 44 1.50 5.31 -14.33
N CYS A 45 1.72 4.00 -14.16
CA CYS A 45 0.90 3.17 -13.29
C CYS A 45 1.05 3.56 -11.82
N GLU A 46 2.29 3.71 -11.35
CA GLU A 46 2.61 4.08 -9.97
C GLU A 46 2.12 5.49 -9.63
N LYS A 47 2.18 6.44 -10.58
CA LYS A 47 1.59 7.79 -10.42
C LYS A 47 0.07 7.76 -10.22
N LYS A 48 -0.61 6.71 -10.68
CA LYS A 48 -2.04 6.50 -10.41
C LYS A 48 -2.29 5.84 -9.05
N GLY A 49 -1.23 5.55 -8.27
CA GLY A 49 -1.32 4.84 -6.99
C GLY A 49 -1.50 3.33 -7.14
N CYS A 50 -1.15 2.78 -8.31
CA CYS A 50 -1.35 1.37 -8.63
C CYS A 50 -0.03 0.60 -8.71
N CYS A 51 -0.16 -0.72 -8.68
CA CYS A 51 0.95 -1.66 -8.71
C CYS A 51 1.32 -2.02 -10.15
N PHE A 52 2.61 -2.14 -10.42
CA PHE A 52 3.12 -2.52 -11.73
C PHE A 52 3.97 -3.80 -11.66
N ASP A 53 3.61 -4.83 -12.43
CA ASP A 53 4.39 -6.07 -12.55
C ASP A 53 4.22 -6.72 -13.93
N THR A 54 5.33 -6.87 -14.65
CA THR A 54 5.41 -7.43 -16.00
C THR A 54 5.91 -8.87 -16.06
N LYS A 55 6.18 -9.50 -14.90
CA LYS A 55 6.73 -10.87 -14.84
C LYS A 55 5.81 -11.93 -15.44
N VAL A 56 4.50 -11.70 -15.42
CA VAL A 56 3.49 -12.62 -15.94
C VAL A 56 2.80 -11.98 -17.15
N THR A 57 2.71 -12.73 -18.24
CA THR A 57 2.04 -12.30 -19.48
C THR A 57 0.58 -12.73 -19.49
N GLY A 58 -0.24 -12.08 -20.32
CA GLY A 58 -1.68 -12.40 -20.43
C GLY A 58 -2.56 -11.88 -19.29
N VAL A 59 -1.97 -11.15 -18.34
CA VAL A 59 -2.66 -10.53 -17.19
C VAL A 59 -2.40 -9.02 -17.16
N PRO A 60 -3.19 -8.22 -16.42
CA PRO A 60 -2.91 -6.80 -16.25
C PRO A 60 -1.55 -6.55 -15.61
N TRP A 61 -0.71 -5.77 -16.28
CA TRP A 61 0.57 -5.31 -15.73
C TRP A 61 0.42 -4.15 -14.77
N CYS A 62 -0.58 -3.29 -14.99
CA CYS A 62 -0.96 -2.24 -14.05
C CYS A 62 -2.25 -2.63 -13.36
N PHE A 63 -2.21 -2.81 -12.04
CA PHE A 63 -3.33 -3.36 -11.28
C PHE A 63 -3.53 -2.67 -9.93
N ASN A 64 -4.75 -2.78 -9.40
CA ASN A 64 -5.09 -2.20 -8.11
C ASN A 64 -4.35 -2.90 -6.96
N PRO A 65 -3.87 -2.14 -5.95
CA PRO A 65 -3.39 -2.71 -4.70
C PRO A 65 -4.54 -3.37 -3.92
N VAL A 66 -4.21 -4.34 -3.06
CA VAL A 66 -5.16 -4.84 -2.05
C VAL A 66 -5.23 -3.85 -0.88
N ALA A 67 -6.42 -3.59 -0.35
CA ALA A 67 -6.55 -2.86 0.90
C ALA A 67 -5.99 -3.73 2.03
N VAL A 68 -4.89 -3.28 2.65
CA VAL A 68 -4.47 -3.83 3.94
C VAL A 68 -5.36 -3.16 4.99
N ASP A 69 -6.48 -3.80 5.31
CA ASP A 69 -7.17 -3.49 6.55
C ASP A 69 -6.19 -3.81 7.70
N ASP A 70 -5.92 -2.82 8.54
CA ASP A 70 -4.96 -2.91 9.65
C ASP A 70 -5.20 -4.16 10.52
N PRO A 71 -4.18 -4.99 10.83
CA PRO A 71 -4.34 -6.14 11.72
C PRO A 71 -4.26 -5.70 13.19
N THR A 72 -5.20 -4.86 13.61
CA THR A 72 -5.65 -4.69 15.00
C THR A 72 -7.17 -4.57 14.91
N ASP A 73 -8.00 -5.57 15.20
CA ASP A 73 -8.00 -6.54 16.27
C ASP A 73 -8.82 -7.77 15.85
N ASN A 74 -8.34 -8.95 16.22
CA ASN A 74 -9.06 -10.22 16.37
C ASN A 74 -10.04 -10.71 15.27
N GLU A 75 -9.78 -11.93 14.81
CA GLU A 75 -10.82 -12.92 14.48
C GLU A 75 -11.74 -12.56 13.31
N LYS A 76 -11.20 -12.55 12.09
CA LYS A 76 -12.03 -12.84 10.92
C LYS A 76 -11.75 -14.27 10.47
N ILE A 77 -12.34 -15.23 11.19
CA ILE A 77 -12.56 -16.59 10.71
C ILE A 77 -13.63 -16.50 9.60
N PRO A 78 -13.31 -16.74 8.31
CA PRO A 78 -14.34 -17.03 7.33
C PRO A 78 -14.85 -18.47 7.53
N PRO A 79 -16.12 -18.76 7.19
CA PRO A 79 -16.72 -20.09 7.36
C PRO A 79 -16.01 -21.18 6.57
#